data_AF-A0A1W9MPS8-F1
#
_entry.id   AF-A0A1W9MPS8-F1
#
_cell.length_a   1.000
_cell.length_b   1.000
_cell.length_c   1.000
_cell.angle_alpha   90.00
_cell.angle_beta   90.00
_cell.angle_gamma   90.00
#
_symmetry.space_group_name_H-M   'P 1'
#
loop_
_entity.id
_entity.type
_entity.pdbx_description
1 polymer ?
#
loop_
_entity_poly.entity_id
_entity_poly.type
_entity_poly.pdbx_seq_one_letter_code
_entity_poly.pdbx_strand_id
1 'polypeptide(L)'
;MNQLFYGLITGILFGFFLQRGQVLRYDKQIGALRLIDMTIIKFMLTAIFVGTAGIYLLYDLGLAKLSIKSTILGATISGGLLFGIGWGLLGYCPGTSIGAIGEGRWDGLWGVLGMLAGGALYAEVYPLMKKSLLAWGDLGKITLPGVLNLNHWFIIPVFILAGVGLFLFFEKRKL
;
A
#
# COMPACT_ATOMS: atom_id res chain seq x y z
N MET A 1 -4.42 -14.37 22.52
CA MET A 1 -5.64 -13.53 22.56
C MET A 1 -5.36 -12.04 22.35
N ASN A 2 -4.23 -11.47 22.81
CA ASN A 2 -3.93 -10.04 22.64
C ASN A 2 -3.74 -9.56 21.19
N GLN A 3 -3.14 -10.36 20.30
CA GLN A 3 -2.85 -9.88 18.93
C GLN A 3 -4.11 -9.66 18.07
N LEU A 4 -5.11 -10.54 18.16
CA LEU A 4 -6.38 -10.37 17.46
C LEU A 4 -7.13 -9.13 17.97
N PHE A 5 -7.05 -8.88 19.27
CA PHE A 5 -7.65 -7.69 19.88
C PHE A 5 -6.94 -6.40 19.45
N TYR A 6 -5.60 -6.37 19.44
CA TYR A 6 -4.85 -5.24 18.88
C TYR A 6 -5.13 -5.04 17.39
N GLY A 7 -5.28 -6.12 16.63
CA GLY A 7 -5.68 -6.08 15.22
C GLY A 7 -7.06 -5.45 15.03
N LEU A 8 -8.04 -5.80 15.89
CA LEU A 8 -9.37 -5.20 15.85
C LEU A 8 -9.33 -3.69 16.15
N ILE A 9 -8.64 -3.28 17.22
CA ILE A 9 -8.52 -1.86 17.60
C ILE A 9 -7.83 -1.07 16.48
N THR A 10 -6.69 -1.55 16.00
CA THR A 10 -5.94 -0.87 14.94
C THR A 10 -6.71 -0.84 13.62
N GLY A 11 -7.48 -1.89 13.32
CA GLY A 11 -8.38 -1.93 12.16
C GLY A 11 -9.52 -0.91 12.25
N ILE A 12 -10.15 -0.75 13.41
CA ILE A 12 -11.18 0.29 13.64
C ILE A 12 -10.59 1.69 13.46
N LEU A 13 -9.43 1.95 14.06
CA LEU A 13 -8.74 3.23 13.92
C LEU A 13 -8.36 3.51 12.46
N PHE A 14 -7.80 2.52 11.76
CA PHE A 14 -7.44 2.63 10.36
C PHE A 14 -8.67 2.94 9.49
N GLY A 15 -9.78 2.21 9.68
CA GLY A 15 -11.04 2.47 9.00
C GLY A 15 -11.57 3.89 9.23
N PHE A 16 -11.54 4.37 10.47
CA PHE A 16 -11.93 5.73 10.82
C PHE A 16 -11.09 6.78 10.09
N PHE A 17 -9.76 6.62 10.04
CA PHE A 17 -8.88 7.54 9.33
C PHE A 17 -9.09 7.51 7.82
N LEU A 18 -9.32 6.33 7.23
CA LEU A 18 -9.63 6.22 5.79
C LEU A 18 -10.95 6.94 5.44
N GLN A 19 -11.98 6.77 6.28
CA GLN A 19 -13.27 7.44 6.13
C GLN A 19 -13.12 8.96 6.22
N ARG A 20 -12.42 9.44 7.26
CA ARG A 20 -12.14 10.87 7.44
C ARG A 20 -11.31 11.47 6.31
N GLY A 21 -10.36 10.71 5.76
CA GLY A 21 -9.55 11.10 4.61
C GLY A 21 -10.33 11.11 3.29
N GLN A 22 -11.59 10.64 3.26
CA GLN A 22 -12.43 10.50 2.07
C GLN A 22 -11.79 9.67 0.95
N VAL A 23 -10.75 8.89 1.26
CA VAL A 23 -10.06 8.03 0.29
C VAL A 23 -10.89 6.79 -0.06
N LEU A 24 -11.99 6.56 0.65
CA LEU A 24 -12.97 5.50 0.36
C LEU A 24 -13.90 5.84 -0.82
N ARG A 25 -13.84 7.08 -1.33
CA ARG A 25 -14.71 7.55 -2.43
C ARG A 25 -14.19 7.13 -3.79
N TYR A 26 -15.07 6.60 -4.64
CA TYR A 26 -14.76 6.21 -6.02
C TYR A 26 -14.17 7.37 -6.83
N ASP A 27 -14.75 8.56 -6.70
CA ASP A 27 -14.31 9.75 -7.45
C ASP A 27 -12.88 10.15 -7.11
N LYS A 28 -12.46 9.95 -5.86
CA LYS A 28 -11.08 10.19 -5.43
C LYS A 28 -10.14 9.16 -6.06
N GLN A 29 -10.54 7.89 -6.09
CA GLN A 29 -9.76 6.78 -6.64
C GLN A 29 -9.52 6.94 -8.14
N ILE A 30 -10.58 7.17 -8.91
CA ILE A 30 -10.48 7.44 -10.34
C ILE A 30 -9.82 8.80 -10.60
N GLY A 31 -10.05 9.80 -9.76
CA GLY A 31 -9.38 11.10 -9.83
C GLY A 31 -7.87 10.98 -9.75
N ALA A 32 -7.35 10.11 -8.88
CA ALA A 32 -5.92 9.82 -8.79
C ALA A 32 -5.38 9.13 -10.05
N LEU A 33 -6.11 8.13 -10.58
CA LEU A 33 -5.71 7.41 -11.78
C LEU A 33 -5.77 8.25 -13.06
N ARG A 34 -6.69 9.23 -13.11
CA ARG A 34 -6.83 10.20 -14.22
C ARG A 34 -5.91 11.40 -14.08
N LEU A 35 -5.10 11.46 -13.02
CA LEU A 35 -4.24 12.60 -12.69
C LEU A 35 -5.01 13.92 -12.57
N ILE A 36 -6.19 13.88 -11.95
CA ILE A 36 -7.05 15.06 -11.70
C ILE A 36 -7.04 15.42 -10.22
N ASP A 37 -7.01 14.41 -9.35
CA ASP A 37 -7.06 14.58 -7.90
C ASP A 37 -6.03 13.68 -7.21
N MET A 38 -4.98 14.30 -6.69
CA MET A 38 -3.86 13.61 -6.03
C MET A 38 -4.07 13.41 -4.53
N THR A 39 -5.29 13.62 -4.01
CA THR A 39 -5.58 13.48 -2.56
C THR A 39 -5.16 12.11 -2.03
N ILE A 40 -5.44 11.03 -2.78
CA ILE A 40 -5.08 9.67 -2.36
C ILE A 40 -3.56 9.50 -2.31
N ILE A 41 -2.85 9.98 -3.34
CA ILE A 41 -1.40 9.88 -3.39
C ILE A 41 -0.78 10.67 -2.24
N LYS A 42 -1.27 11.88 -1.95
CA LYS A 42 -0.84 12.70 -0.81
C LYS A 42 -1.09 11.99 0.52
N PHE A 43 -2.28 11.42 0.70
CA PHE A 43 -2.63 10.65 1.90
C PHE A 43 -1.71 9.44 2.08
N MET A 44 -1.56 8.60 1.05
CA MET A 44 -0.73 7.39 1.10
C MET A 44 0.74 7.72 1.35
N LEU A 45 1.31 8.71 0.65
CA LEU A 45 2.70 9.12 0.84
C LEU A 45 2.93 9.70 2.24
N THR A 46 2.01 10.50 2.78
CA THR A 46 2.11 11.02 4.15
C THR A 46 2.12 9.87 5.17
N ALA A 47 1.23 8.88 5.01
CA ALA A 47 1.21 7.69 5.85
C ALA A 47 2.52 6.89 5.75
N ILE A 48 3.09 6.77 4.54
CA ILE A 48 4.38 6.11 4.31
C ILE A 48 5.52 6.88 5.00
N PHE A 49 5.55 8.21 4.93
CA PHE A 49 6.60 9.04 5.54
C PHE A 49 6.58 8.92 7.07
N VAL A 50 5.42 9.12 7.68
CA VAL A 50 5.23 8.99 9.12
C VAL A 50 5.50 7.55 9.57
N GLY A 51 4.98 6.56 8.83
CA GLY A 51 5.18 5.15 9.11
C GLY A 51 6.64 4.74 9.04
N THR A 52 7.39 5.20 8.04
CA THR A 52 8.82 4.89 7.89
C THR A 52 9.61 5.46 9.07
N ALA A 53 9.41 6.74 9.42
CA ALA A 53 10.08 7.35 10.56
C ALA A 53 9.73 6.62 11.88
N GLY A 54 8.45 6.33 12.11
CA GLY A 54 8.01 5.63 13.32
C GLY A 54 8.50 4.19 13.44
N ILE A 55 8.48 3.43 12.34
CA ILE A 55 8.93 2.03 12.33
C ILE A 55 10.44 1.95 12.57
N TYR A 56 11.26 2.79 11.92
CA TYR A 56 12.71 2.79 12.14
C TYR A 56 13.09 3.28 13.55
N LEU A 57 12.37 4.25 14.12
CA LEU A 57 12.54 4.63 15.53
C LEU A 57 12.28 3.45 16.47
N LEU A 58 11.18 2.71 16.27
CA LEU A 58 10.86 1.54 17.09
C LEU A 58 11.84 0.38 16.86
N TYR A 59 12.39 0.26 15.66
CA TYR A 59 13.42 -0.71 15.33
C TYR A 59 14.71 -0.42 16.09
N ASP A 60 15.16 0.83 16.11
CA ASP A 60 16.38 1.25 16.83
C ASP A 60 16.25 1.09 18.35
N LEU A 61 15.05 1.31 18.88
CA LEU A 61 14.72 1.07 20.29
C LEU A 61 14.60 -0.42 20.65
N GLY A 62 14.74 -1.33 19.68
CA GLY A 62 14.62 -2.78 19.87
C GLY A 62 13.18 -3.28 20.12
N LEU A 63 12.19 -2.41 19.92
CA LEU A 63 10.77 -2.72 20.14
C LEU A 63 10.09 -3.35 18.92
N ALA A 64 10.68 -3.21 17.73
CA ALA A 64 10.15 -3.75 16.47
C ALA A 64 11.20 -4.57 15.71
N LYS A 65 10.75 -5.56 14.93
CA LYS A 65 11.59 -6.33 13.99
C LYS A 65 11.13 -6.08 12.57
N LEU A 66 12.06 -5.70 11.69
CA LEU A 66 11.78 -5.51 10.27
C LEU A 66 11.60 -6.86 9.56
N SER A 67 10.38 -7.14 9.10
CA SER A 67 10.08 -8.31 8.26
C SER A 67 10.03 -7.88 6.79
N ILE A 68 11.21 -7.79 6.16
CA ILE A 68 11.32 -7.39 4.76
C ILE A 68 10.96 -8.56 3.86
N LYS A 69 10.01 -8.33 2.94
CA LYS A 69 9.64 -9.28 1.90
C LYS A 69 10.71 -9.30 0.80
N SER A 70 11.07 -10.48 0.31
CA SER A 70 12.02 -10.60 -0.80
C SER A 70 11.48 -9.95 -2.08
N THR A 71 12.37 -9.26 -2.79
CA THR A 71 12.09 -8.59 -4.06
C THR A 71 12.19 -9.62 -5.18
N ILE A 72 11.04 -10.17 -5.57
CA ILE A 72 10.93 -11.11 -6.68
C ILE A 72 10.31 -10.36 -7.86
N LEU A 73 11.11 -10.02 -8.86
CA LEU A 73 10.68 -9.17 -9.97
C LEU A 73 9.51 -9.77 -10.74
N GLY A 74 9.54 -11.08 -11.01
CA GLY A 74 8.47 -11.77 -11.72
C GLY A 74 7.12 -11.62 -11.02
N ALA A 75 7.09 -11.73 -9.69
CA ALA A 75 5.88 -11.59 -8.89
C ALA A 75 5.45 -10.12 -8.72
N THR A 76 6.40 -9.22 -8.49
CA THR A 76 6.10 -7.80 -8.24
C THR A 76 5.61 -7.09 -9.49
N ILE A 77 6.22 -7.32 -10.65
CA ILE A 77 5.84 -6.67 -11.91
C ILE A 77 4.47 -7.19 -12.37
N SER A 78 4.31 -8.52 -12.46
CA SER A 78 3.05 -9.11 -12.93
C SER A 78 1.89 -8.82 -11.96
N GLY A 79 2.12 -8.99 -10.65
CA GLY A 79 1.13 -8.69 -9.63
C GLY A 79 0.78 -7.21 -9.57
N GLY A 80 1.76 -6.32 -9.69
CA GLY A 80 1.56 -4.87 -9.71
C GLY A 80 0.74 -4.40 -10.92
N LEU A 81 1.01 -4.96 -12.10
CA LEU A 81 0.23 -4.68 -13.32
C LEU A 81 -1.22 -5.17 -13.20
N LEU A 82 -1.42 -6.42 -12.77
CA LEU A 82 -2.77 -6.98 -12.56
C LEU A 82 -3.55 -6.18 -11.52
N PHE A 83 -2.89 -5.82 -10.41
CA PHE A 83 -3.48 -4.96 -9.39
C PHE A 83 -3.86 -3.58 -9.93
N GLY A 84 -2.98 -2.94 -10.70
CA GLY A 84 -3.24 -1.64 -11.30
C GLY A 84 -4.40 -1.67 -12.30
N ILE A 85 -4.48 -2.69 -13.14
CA ILE A 85 -5.61 -2.91 -14.06
C ILE A 85 -6.90 -3.09 -13.28
N GLY A 86 -6.90 -3.95 -12.25
CA GLY A 86 -8.07 -4.17 -11.40
C GLY A 86 -8.53 -2.89 -10.70
N TRP A 87 -7.59 -2.11 -10.14
CA TRP A 87 -7.87 -0.83 -9.51
C TRP A 87 -8.48 0.17 -10.51
N GLY A 88 -7.96 0.25 -11.73
CA GLY A 88 -8.49 1.12 -12.77
C GLY A 88 -9.88 0.73 -13.27
N LEU A 89 -10.16 -0.57 -13.42
CA LEU A 89 -11.46 -1.06 -13.87
C LEU A 89 -12.55 -0.88 -12.80
N LEU A 90 -12.21 -1.17 -11.54
CA LEU A 90 -13.17 -1.14 -10.45
C LEU A 90 -13.29 0.24 -9.79
N GLY A 91 -12.26 1.08 -9.89
CA GLY A 91 -12.16 2.35 -9.15
C GLY A 91 -12.07 2.19 -7.64
N TYR A 92 -11.67 1.02 -7.16
CA TYR A 92 -11.34 0.75 -5.77
C TYR A 92 -10.13 -0.15 -5.66
N CYS A 93 -9.37 0.04 -4.58
CA CYS A 93 -8.42 -0.95 -4.11
C CYS A 93 -9.02 -1.76 -2.95
N PRO A 94 -8.47 -2.95 -2.62
CA PRO A 94 -8.98 -3.86 -1.61
C PRO A 94 -9.44 -3.22 -0.29
N GLY A 95 -8.59 -2.40 0.33
CA GLY A 95 -8.92 -1.73 1.59
C GLY A 95 -10.02 -0.69 1.45
N THR A 96 -10.06 0.01 0.31
CA THR A 96 -11.07 1.03 0.04
C THR A 96 -12.41 0.42 -0.35
N SER A 97 -12.45 -0.76 -0.98
CA SER A 97 -13.68 -1.50 -1.24
C SER A 97 -14.37 -1.90 0.05
N ILE A 98 -13.62 -2.42 1.03
CA ILE A 98 -14.17 -2.79 2.35
C ILE A 98 -14.69 -1.55 3.07
N GLY A 99 -13.90 -0.46 3.07
CA GLY A 99 -14.33 0.80 3.69
C GLY A 99 -15.56 1.41 3.01
N ALA A 100 -15.65 1.35 1.68
CA ALA A 100 -16.79 1.86 0.93
C ALA A 100 -18.09 1.13 1.29
N ILE A 101 -18.05 -0.20 1.44
CA ILE A 101 -19.19 -0.97 1.96
C ILE A 101 -19.55 -0.52 3.38
N GLY A 102 -18.54 -0.25 4.22
CA GLY A 102 -18.74 0.31 5.56
C GLY A 102 -19.41 1.69 5.56
N GLU A 103 -19.23 2.50 4.51
CA GLU A 103 -19.95 3.77 4.29
C GLU A 103 -21.36 3.59 3.69
N GLY A 104 -21.77 2.35 3.38
CA GLY A 104 -23.06 2.04 2.74
C GLY A 104 -23.02 2.03 1.21
N ARG A 105 -21.83 2.06 0.59
CA ARG A 105 -21.63 2.06 -0.86
C ARG A 105 -21.43 0.63 -1.37
N TRP A 106 -22.53 0.05 -1.84
CA TRP A 106 -22.61 -1.36 -2.23
C TRP A 106 -21.84 -1.73 -3.49
N ASP A 107 -21.47 -0.75 -4.31
CA ASP A 107 -20.57 -0.93 -5.47
C ASP A 107 -19.21 -1.50 -5.06
N GLY A 108 -18.75 -1.24 -3.84
CA GLY A 108 -17.54 -1.84 -3.26
C GLY A 108 -17.63 -3.36 -3.06
N LEU A 109 -18.83 -3.94 -3.01
CA LEU A 109 -19.04 -5.38 -2.77
C LEU A 109 -18.38 -6.25 -3.84
N TRP A 110 -18.47 -5.84 -5.11
CA TRP A 110 -17.83 -6.54 -6.21
C TRP A 110 -16.31 -6.58 -6.08
N GLY A 111 -15.72 -5.51 -5.53
CA GLY A 111 -14.31 -5.46 -5.20
C GLY A 111 -13.90 -6.45 -4.12
N VAL A 112 -14.70 -6.55 -3.06
CA VAL A 112 -14.44 -7.50 -1.97
C VAL A 112 -14.57 -8.94 -2.46
N LEU A 113 -15.63 -9.26 -3.21
CA LEU A 113 -15.80 -10.59 -3.80
C LEU A 113 -14.65 -10.95 -4.76
N GLY A 114 -14.27 -10.01 -5.62
CA GLY A 114 -13.14 -10.19 -6.53
C GLY A 114 -11.81 -10.40 -5.81
N MET A 115 -11.55 -9.65 -4.73
CA MET A 115 -10.36 -9.84 -3.89
C MET A 115 -10.35 -11.22 -3.23
N LEU A 116 -11.46 -11.65 -2.65
CA LEU A 116 -11.56 -12.95 -1.97
C LEU A 116 -11.40 -14.11 -2.96
N ALA A 117 -12.10 -14.04 -4.10
CA ALA A 117 -11.99 -15.05 -5.15
C ALA A 117 -10.58 -15.10 -5.76
N GLY A 118 -9.99 -13.93 -6.07
CA GLY A 118 -8.63 -13.82 -6.59
C GLY A 118 -7.58 -14.33 -5.60
N GLY A 119 -7.75 -14.04 -4.31
CA GLY A 119 -6.89 -14.55 -3.24
C GLY A 119 -6.98 -16.07 -3.08
N ALA A 120 -8.19 -16.63 -3.13
CA ALA A 120 -8.41 -18.08 -3.08
C ALA A 120 -7.79 -18.78 -4.30
N LEU A 121 -8.03 -18.26 -5.51
CA LEU A 121 -7.40 -18.78 -6.73
C LEU A 121 -5.88 -18.69 -6.67
N TYR A 122 -5.35 -17.57 -6.19
CA TYR A 122 -3.90 -17.42 -6.02
C TYR A 122 -3.35 -18.46 -5.04
N ALA A 123 -4.04 -18.75 -3.94
CA ALA A 123 -3.61 -19.76 -2.97
C ALA A 123 -3.52 -21.17 -3.60
N GLU A 124 -4.48 -21.57 -4.43
CA GLU A 124 -4.48 -22.86 -5.13
C GLU A 124 -3.38 -22.95 -6.21
N VAL A 125 -3.14 -21.85 -6.93
CA VAL A 125 -2.16 -21.79 -8.02
C VAL A 125 -0.74 -21.51 -7.49
N TYR A 126 -0.61 -21.09 -6.24
CA TYR A 126 0.67 -20.76 -5.60
C TYR A 126 1.76 -21.86 -5.73
N PRO A 127 1.46 -23.16 -5.55
CA PRO A 127 2.47 -24.22 -5.70
C PRO A 127 3.05 -24.29 -7.12
N LEU A 128 2.24 -23.96 -8.13
CA LEU A 128 2.64 -23.92 -9.53
C LEU A 128 3.45 -22.66 -9.83
N MET A 129 2.99 -21.50 -9.35
CA MET A 129 3.71 -20.23 -9.52
C MET A 129 5.06 -20.22 -8.81
N LYS A 130 5.22 -20.96 -7.71
CA LYS A 130 6.49 -21.10 -6.99
C LYS A 130 7.62 -21.64 -7.88
N LYS A 131 7.28 -22.44 -8.90
CA LYS A 131 8.24 -23.03 -9.83
C LYS A 131 8.55 -22.16 -11.05
N SER A 132 7.75 -21.12 -11.31
CA SER A 132 7.89 -20.27 -12.48
C SER A 132 8.07 -18.80 -12.09
N LEU A 133 6.97 -18.09 -11.91
CA LEU A 133 6.92 -16.63 -11.79
C LEU A 133 7.56 -16.12 -10.49
N LEU A 134 7.43 -16.90 -9.40
CA LEU A 134 8.02 -16.58 -8.10
C LEU A 134 9.51 -16.95 -8.00
N ALA A 135 10.05 -17.71 -8.95
CA ALA A 135 11.48 -18.01 -9.03
C ALA A 135 12.24 -16.99 -9.90
N TRP A 136 11.52 -16.16 -10.65
CA TRP A 136 12.13 -15.27 -11.63
C TRP A 136 12.58 -13.95 -10.99
N GLY A 137 13.89 -13.71 -11.05
CA GLY A 137 14.49 -12.46 -10.60
C GLY A 137 14.33 -12.25 -9.09
N ASP A 138 14.65 -13.27 -8.30
CA ASP A 138 14.75 -13.13 -6.84
C ASP A 138 16.03 -12.35 -6.49
N LEU A 139 15.83 -11.11 -6.12
CA LEU A 139 16.89 -10.21 -5.66
C LEU A 139 17.10 -10.30 -4.15
N GLY A 140 16.33 -11.14 -3.45
CA GLY A 140 16.39 -11.28 -1.99
C GLY A 140 15.79 -10.08 -1.26
N LYS A 141 16.14 -9.92 0.02
CA LYS A 141 15.61 -8.86 0.89
C LYS A 141 16.41 -7.57 0.70
N ILE A 142 16.15 -6.86 -0.38
CA ILE A 142 16.82 -5.60 -0.67
C ILE A 142 16.06 -4.45 -0.02
N THR A 143 16.81 -3.54 0.62
CA THR A 143 16.30 -2.25 1.09
C THR A 143 17.16 -1.12 0.57
N LEU A 144 16.59 0.08 0.42
CA LEU A 144 17.32 1.29 0.04
C LEU A 144 18.55 1.56 0.95
N PRO A 145 18.43 1.50 2.30
CA PRO A 145 19.59 1.59 3.19
C PRO A 145 20.63 0.49 2.97
N GLY A 146 20.18 -0.74 2.70
CA GLY A 146 21.08 -1.87 2.46
C GLY A 146 21.89 -1.76 1.17
N VAL A 147 21.31 -1.21 0.10
CA VAL A 147 21.99 -1.03 -1.19
C VAL A 147 22.94 0.16 -1.16
N LEU A 148 22.48 1.27 -0.60
CA LEU A 148 23.27 2.49 -0.51
C LEU A 148 24.36 2.41 0.57
N ASN A 149 24.30 1.38 1.43
CA ASN A 149 25.18 1.21 2.58
C ASN A 149 25.24 2.48 3.47
N LEU A 150 24.12 3.19 3.55
CA LEU A 150 23.94 4.41 4.32
C LEU A 150 23.03 4.12 5.51
N ASN A 151 23.27 4.85 6.61
CA ASN A 151 22.37 4.82 7.76
C ASN A 151 20.96 5.29 7.33
N HIS A 152 19.93 4.54 7.71
CA HIS A 152 18.54 4.82 7.38
C HIS A 152 18.11 6.24 7.81
N TRP A 153 18.70 6.80 8.86
CA TRP A 153 18.42 8.17 9.30
C TRP A 153 18.86 9.26 8.33
N PHE A 154 19.76 8.99 7.38
CA PHE A 154 20.04 9.95 6.29
C PHE A 154 19.07 9.81 5.14
N ILE A 155 18.59 8.59 4.86
CA ILE A 155 17.69 8.32 3.75
C ILE A 155 16.27 8.82 4.07
N ILE A 156 15.82 8.68 5.31
CA ILE A 156 14.46 9.06 5.73
C ILE A 156 14.18 10.56 5.46
N PRO A 157 14.99 11.53 5.92
CA PRO A 157 14.78 12.95 5.64
C PRO A 157 14.82 13.27 4.15
N VAL A 158 15.76 12.69 3.40
CA VAL A 158 15.86 12.91 1.95
C VAL A 158 14.60 12.42 1.24
N PHE A 159 14.10 11.24 1.61
CA PHE A 159 12.87 10.67 1.06
C PHE A 159 11.64 11.52 1.39
N ILE A 160 11.54 12.02 2.64
CA ILE A 160 10.46 12.92 3.06
C ILE A 160 10.52 14.24 2.29
N LEU A 161 11.70 14.85 2.16
CA LEU A 161 11.89 16.10 1.43
C LEU A 161 11.53 15.96 -0.05
N ALA A 162 11.92 14.85 -0.69
CA ALA A 162 11.53 14.54 -2.06
C ALA A 162 9.99 14.42 -2.20
N GLY A 163 9.35 13.75 -1.24
CA GLY A 163 7.90 13.64 -1.14
C GLY A 163 7.17 14.97 -0.99
N VAL A 164 7.67 15.83 -0.09
CA VAL A 164 7.13 17.19 0.10
C VAL A 164 7.32 18.02 -1.18
N GLY A 165 8.47 17.91 -1.86
CA GLY A 165 8.68 18.53 -3.15
C GLY A 165 7.65 18.10 -4.20
N LEU A 166 7.28 16.82 -4.22
CA LEU A 166 6.22 16.29 -5.07
C LEU A 166 4.84 16.86 -4.70
N PHE A 167 4.54 17.03 -3.41
CA PHE A 167 3.28 17.65 -2.98
C PHE A 167 3.16 19.10 -3.42
N LEU A 168 4.24 19.87 -3.26
CA LEU A 168 4.32 21.25 -3.75
C LEU A 168 4.15 21.32 -5.27
N PHE A 169 4.68 20.33 -6.00
CA PHE A 169 4.48 20.23 -7.44
C PHE A 169 3.01 19.98 -7.82
N PHE A 170 2.34 19.05 -7.13
CA PHE A 170 0.90 18.81 -7.35
C PHE A 170 0.07 20.06 -7.07
N GLU A 171 0.35 20.75 -5.97
CA GLU A 171 -0.37 21.96 -5.59
C GLU A 171 -0.17 23.10 -6.60
N LYS A 172 1.07 23.29 -7.10
CA LYS A 172 1.37 24.24 -8.19
C LYS A 172 0.62 23.92 -9.49
N ARG A 173 0.40 22.64 -9.79
CA ARG A 173 -0.33 22.19 -10.98
C ARG A 173 -1.84 22.11 -10.76
N LYS A 174 -2.34 22.48 -9.57
CA LYS A 174 -3.76 22.33 -9.16
C LYS A 174 -4.27 20.89 -9.30
N LEU A 175 -3.40 19.93 -8.95
CA LEU A 175 -3.64 18.49 -8.92
C LEU A 175 -3.90 17.97 -7.50
#